data_AF-A0A0Q7RZH1-F1
#
_entry.id   AF-A0A0Q7RZH1-F1
#
_cell.length_a   1.000
_cell.length_b   1.000
_cell.length_c   1.000
_cell.angle_alpha   90.00
_cell.angle_beta   90.00
_cell.angle_gamma   90.00
#
_symmetry.space_group_name_H-M   'P 1'
#
loop_
_entity.id
_entity.type
_entity.pdbx_description
1 polymer ?
#
loop_
_entity_poly.entity_id
_entity_poly.type
_entity_poly.pdbx_seq_one_letter_code
_entity_poly.pdbx_strand_id
1 'polypeptide(L)'
;MADGEQRLSEFLQAERVLAEANHQRLAALYDRPFETLSKDQVAITGADGWQFISNGSNHWEQQYLGQLRLAPPAIAEWQQVFERRLAASSAIGARFAHLVVPEKQSIFPEARWPNGVAVVGERPVQQLMAAVPQGLVYPLEQLRAESWRAELAFRGNSHWCASGSWFGFAALMARVWPERRFDFTHVPLGRAWWRHDLLLKYIDEVCHESVISITRRAPPVYDNRLLATTGGHVGNHFVLQNPAAPYQEAVVLFGDSYSYDIGFADLLAAFFGQVHFVWNTMVDFRYCQSVKASLVLVQSAERYLVRPHPLDLMPL
;
A
#
# COMPACT_ATOMS: atom_id res chain seq x y z
N MET A 1 25.56 10.35 3.28
CA MET A 1 24.97 9.16 3.95
C MET A 1 24.37 9.52 5.29
N ALA A 2 25.08 10.27 6.15
CA ALA A 2 24.54 10.71 7.45
C ALA A 2 23.24 11.54 7.35
N ASP A 3 23.15 12.45 6.38
CA ASP A 3 22.01 13.38 6.26
C ASP A 3 20.66 12.69 5.96
N GLY A 4 20.65 11.71 5.05
CA GLY A 4 19.42 10.97 4.71
C GLY A 4 18.89 10.08 5.83
N GLU A 5 19.78 9.37 6.53
CA GLU A 5 19.37 8.56 7.69
C GLU A 5 18.98 9.44 8.89
N GLN A 6 19.68 10.54 9.12
CA GLN A 6 19.31 11.51 10.14
C GLN A 6 17.91 12.07 9.86
N ARG A 7 17.64 12.52 8.63
CA ARG A 7 16.32 13.04 8.25
C ARG A 7 15.22 11.98 8.35
N LEU A 8 15.50 10.73 7.99
CA LEU A 8 14.57 9.62 8.18
C LEU A 8 14.27 9.41 9.67
N SER A 9 15.29 9.42 10.52
CA SER A 9 15.14 9.29 11.98
C SER A 9 14.31 10.43 12.58
N GLU A 10 14.57 11.68 12.20
CA GLU A 10 13.80 12.85 12.61
C GLU A 10 12.32 12.75 12.18
N PHE A 11 12.08 12.30 10.95
CA PHE A 11 10.73 12.06 10.44
C PHE A 11 9.99 10.98 11.24
N LEU A 12 10.61 9.83 11.48
CA LEU A 12 9.99 8.71 12.22
C LEU A 12 9.67 9.12 13.66
N GLN A 13 10.57 9.86 14.31
CA GLN A 13 10.32 10.39 15.64
C GLN A 13 9.14 11.37 15.65
N ALA A 14 9.05 12.26 14.66
CA ALA A 14 7.94 13.20 14.55
C ALA A 14 6.59 12.50 14.29
N GLU A 15 6.57 11.46 13.46
CA GLU A 15 5.38 10.66 13.21
C GLU A 15 4.94 9.89 14.46
N ARG A 16 5.89 9.32 15.22
CA ARG A 16 5.60 8.67 16.51
C ARG A 16 4.99 9.63 17.53
N VAL A 17 5.54 10.83 17.66
CA VAL A 17 4.99 11.87 18.56
C VAL A 17 3.57 12.26 18.15
N LEU A 18 3.32 12.37 16.84
CA LEU A 18 1.97 12.64 16.33
C LEU A 18 1.00 11.49 16.58
N ALA A 19 1.42 10.24 16.38
CA ALA A 19 0.60 9.07 16.66
C ALA A 19 0.15 9.04 18.12
N GLU A 20 1.08 9.29 19.06
CA GLU A 20 0.76 9.38 20.49
C GLU A 20 -0.20 10.54 20.80
N ALA A 21 0.04 11.73 20.24
CA ALA A 21 -0.85 12.87 20.43
C ALA A 21 -2.26 12.62 19.85
N ASN A 22 -2.35 11.95 18.70
CA ASN A 22 -3.63 11.55 18.12
C ASN A 22 -4.32 10.49 19.00
N HIS A 23 -3.59 9.51 19.53
CA HIS A 23 -4.13 8.51 20.43
C HIS A 23 -4.76 9.16 21.66
N GLN A 24 -4.06 10.07 22.32
CA GLN A 24 -4.58 10.80 23.48
C GLN A 24 -5.79 11.66 23.12
N ARG A 25 -5.73 12.42 22.02
CA ARG A 25 -6.83 13.29 21.59
C ARG A 25 -8.08 12.50 21.20
N LEU A 26 -7.90 11.31 20.64
CA LEU A 26 -8.97 10.45 20.15
C LEU A 26 -9.35 9.35 21.14
N ALA A 27 -8.79 9.36 22.35
CA ALA A 27 -8.98 8.29 23.35
C ALA A 27 -10.47 7.98 23.57
N ALA A 28 -11.33 8.99 23.71
CA ALA A 28 -12.77 8.79 23.90
C ALA A 28 -13.48 8.11 22.70
N LEU A 29 -12.93 8.25 21.48
CA LEU A 29 -13.46 7.60 20.27
C LEU A 29 -12.86 6.21 20.05
N TYR A 30 -11.63 6.02 20.52
CA TYR A 30 -10.85 4.79 20.45
C TYR A 30 -11.16 3.80 21.57
N ASP A 31 -11.65 4.27 22.72
CA ASP A 31 -12.02 3.46 23.89
C ASP A 31 -13.32 2.68 23.62
N ARG A 32 -13.20 1.69 22.74
CA ARG A 32 -14.24 0.76 22.35
C ARG A 32 -13.90 -0.61 22.92
N PRO A 33 -14.90 -1.41 23.33
CA PRO A 33 -14.64 -2.75 23.81
C PRO A 33 -13.87 -3.55 22.75
N PHE A 34 -12.85 -4.28 23.18
CA PHE A 34 -12.09 -5.21 22.34
C PHE A 34 -13.03 -6.19 21.61
N GLU A 35 -12.73 -6.53 20.35
CA GLU A 35 -13.52 -7.42 19.49
C GLU A 35 -14.95 -6.95 19.16
N THR A 36 -15.20 -5.65 19.28
CA THR A 36 -16.42 -5.04 18.75
C THR A 36 -16.35 -4.98 17.23
N LEU A 37 -17.27 -5.65 16.56
CA LEU A 37 -17.49 -5.51 15.12
C LEU A 37 -18.35 -4.27 14.84
N SER A 38 -17.95 -3.54 13.80
CA SER A 38 -18.76 -2.45 13.24
C SER A 38 -20.10 -2.95 12.69
N LYS A 39 -21.07 -2.03 12.53
CA LYS A 39 -22.43 -2.36 12.07
C LYS A 39 -22.44 -3.05 10.70
N ASP A 40 -21.56 -2.63 9.80
CA ASP A 40 -21.41 -3.19 8.45
C ASP A 40 -20.44 -4.38 8.39
N GLN A 41 -19.91 -4.82 9.54
CA GLN A 41 -18.97 -5.94 9.64
C GLN A 41 -17.71 -5.73 8.79
N VAL A 42 -17.30 -4.48 8.55
CA VAL A 42 -16.08 -4.16 7.78
C VAL A 42 -14.90 -3.95 8.71
N ALA A 43 -15.11 -3.31 9.86
CA ALA A 43 -14.09 -3.07 10.88
C ALA A 43 -14.32 -3.92 12.15
N ILE A 44 -13.22 -4.23 12.85
CA ILE A 44 -13.18 -4.85 14.19
C ILE A 44 -12.21 -4.08 15.10
N THR A 45 -12.57 -3.88 16.37
CA THR A 45 -11.70 -3.23 17.35
C THR A 45 -10.62 -4.19 17.85
N GLY A 46 -9.39 -3.67 17.97
CA GLY A 46 -8.28 -4.33 18.66
C GLY A 46 -7.99 -3.68 20.01
N ALA A 47 -6.85 -4.03 20.58
CA ALA A 47 -6.36 -3.46 21.82
C ALA A 47 -5.87 -2.01 21.60
N ASP A 48 -5.83 -1.22 22.68
CA ASP A 48 -5.20 0.11 22.71
C ASP A 48 -5.70 1.06 21.59
N GLY A 49 -7.00 1.04 21.33
CA GLY A 49 -7.62 1.93 20.35
C GLY A 49 -7.42 1.56 18.88
N TRP A 50 -6.70 0.48 18.58
CA TRP A 50 -6.49 0.03 17.21
C TRP A 50 -7.80 -0.43 16.57
N GLN A 51 -8.01 -0.06 15.31
CA GLN A 51 -9.15 -0.48 14.50
C GLN A 51 -8.62 -1.27 13.32
N PHE A 52 -9.20 -2.43 13.02
CA PHE A 52 -8.71 -3.31 11.94
C PHE A 52 -9.79 -3.58 10.92
N ILE A 53 -9.41 -3.90 9.68
CA ILE A 53 -10.33 -4.51 8.72
C ILE A 53 -10.68 -5.91 9.25
N SER A 54 -11.96 -6.21 9.42
CA SER A 54 -12.42 -7.56 9.77
C SER A 54 -12.49 -8.45 8.52
N ASN A 55 -13.25 -9.55 8.54
CA ASN A 55 -13.42 -10.36 7.34
C ASN A 55 -13.96 -9.57 6.14
N GLY A 56 -14.97 -8.72 6.34
CA GLY A 56 -15.63 -8.00 5.25
C GLY A 56 -15.97 -8.92 4.05
N SER A 57 -15.91 -8.37 2.83
CA SER A 57 -16.16 -9.14 1.60
C SER A 57 -14.97 -9.99 1.12
N ASN A 58 -13.77 -9.78 1.68
CA ASN A 58 -12.55 -10.46 1.26
C ASN A 58 -12.17 -11.63 2.19
N HIS A 59 -12.90 -11.81 3.29
CA HIS A 59 -12.60 -12.81 4.33
C HIS A 59 -11.18 -12.68 4.90
N TRP A 60 -10.73 -11.45 5.14
CA TRP A 60 -9.33 -11.17 5.50
C TRP A 60 -8.84 -11.94 6.75
N GLU A 61 -9.57 -11.96 7.86
CA GLU A 61 -9.10 -12.70 9.04
C GLU A 61 -9.06 -14.22 8.79
N GLN A 62 -9.98 -14.76 7.98
CA GLN A 62 -9.90 -16.16 7.55
C GLN A 62 -8.67 -16.43 6.70
N GLN A 63 -8.28 -15.48 5.83
CA GLN A 63 -7.01 -15.56 5.10
C GLN A 63 -5.84 -15.57 6.08
N TYR A 64 -5.81 -14.63 7.04
CA TYR A 64 -4.73 -14.50 8.02
C TYR A 64 -4.54 -15.79 8.84
N LEU A 65 -5.64 -16.38 9.28
CA LEU A 65 -5.62 -17.59 10.11
C LEU A 65 -5.31 -18.87 9.30
N GLY A 66 -5.18 -18.77 7.97
CA GLY A 66 -4.97 -19.94 7.10
C GLY A 66 -6.22 -20.80 6.91
N GLN A 67 -7.39 -20.28 7.28
CA GLN A 67 -8.69 -20.93 7.09
C GLN A 67 -9.18 -20.79 5.64
N LEU A 68 -8.86 -19.66 5.01
CA LEU A 68 -9.07 -19.44 3.59
C LEU A 68 -7.73 -19.49 2.85
N ARG A 69 -7.61 -20.46 1.94
CA ARG A 69 -6.39 -20.76 1.17
C ARG A 69 -6.72 -20.78 -0.31
N LEU A 70 -5.72 -20.47 -1.14
CA LEU A 70 -5.83 -20.67 -2.58
C LEU A 70 -5.82 -22.17 -2.89
N ALA A 71 -6.81 -22.62 -3.67
CA ALA A 71 -6.81 -23.95 -4.25
C ALA A 71 -5.76 -24.04 -5.37
N PRO A 72 -5.24 -25.24 -5.70
CA PRO A 72 -4.23 -25.38 -6.76
C PRO A 72 -4.57 -24.73 -8.11
N PRO A 73 -5.83 -24.78 -8.61
CA PRO A 73 -6.19 -24.08 -9.84
C PRO A 73 -6.02 -22.55 -9.75
N ALA A 74 -6.38 -21.94 -8.61
CA ALA A 74 -6.22 -20.50 -8.41
C ALA A 74 -4.73 -20.09 -8.34
N ILE A 75 -3.87 -20.95 -7.78
CA ILE A 75 -2.41 -20.74 -7.78
C ILE A 75 -1.89 -20.79 -9.23
N ALA A 76 -2.32 -21.78 -10.02
CA ALA A 76 -1.93 -21.89 -11.42
C ALA A 76 -2.39 -20.68 -12.26
N GLU A 77 -3.59 -20.16 -12.01
CA GLU A 77 -4.06 -18.93 -12.65
C GLU A 77 -3.17 -17.73 -12.30
N TRP A 78 -2.79 -17.57 -11.04
CA TRP A 78 -1.84 -16.54 -10.62
C TRP A 78 -0.46 -16.70 -11.29
N GLN A 79 0.06 -17.92 -11.40
CA GLN A 79 1.29 -18.20 -12.13
C GLN A 79 1.22 -17.70 -13.56
N GLN A 80 0.15 -18.03 -14.29
CA GLN A 80 -0.04 -17.58 -15.65
C GLN A 80 -0.16 -16.04 -15.75
N VAL A 81 -0.81 -15.38 -14.79
CA VAL A 81 -0.89 -13.91 -14.74
C VAL A 81 0.51 -13.29 -14.59
N PHE A 82 1.31 -13.80 -13.65
CA PHE A 82 2.66 -13.27 -13.43
C PHE A 82 3.59 -13.55 -14.62
N GLU A 83 3.54 -14.75 -15.20
CA GLU A 83 4.29 -15.10 -16.41
C GLU A 83 3.98 -14.15 -17.57
N ARG A 84 2.69 -13.89 -17.84
CA ARG A 84 2.26 -12.94 -18.88
C ARG A 84 2.76 -11.53 -18.59
N ARG A 85 2.64 -11.05 -17.35
CA ARG A 85 3.05 -9.69 -16.97
C ARG A 85 4.56 -9.51 -17.06
N LEU A 86 5.34 -10.49 -16.60
CA LEU A 86 6.80 -10.49 -16.72
C LEU A 86 7.23 -10.47 -18.20
N ALA A 87 6.63 -11.33 -19.03
CA ALA A 87 6.93 -11.38 -20.47
C ALA A 87 6.56 -10.08 -21.17
N ALA A 88 5.37 -9.53 -20.92
CA ALA A 88 4.89 -8.29 -21.54
C ALA A 88 5.72 -7.07 -21.10
N SER A 89 6.07 -6.95 -19.82
CA SER A 89 7.00 -5.92 -19.34
C SER A 89 8.37 -6.05 -20.02
N SER A 90 8.91 -7.26 -20.10
CA SER A 90 10.21 -7.48 -20.75
C SER A 90 10.17 -7.11 -22.24
N ALA A 91 9.08 -7.41 -22.95
CA ALA A 91 8.91 -7.10 -24.37
C ALA A 91 8.90 -5.58 -24.66
N ILE A 92 8.45 -4.76 -23.70
CA ILE A 92 8.48 -3.29 -23.83
C ILE A 92 9.72 -2.65 -23.19
N GLY A 93 10.68 -3.45 -22.73
CA GLY A 93 11.89 -2.96 -22.07
C GLY A 93 11.69 -2.45 -20.64
N ALA A 94 10.59 -2.80 -20.00
CA ALA A 94 10.25 -2.40 -18.63
C ALA A 94 10.59 -3.50 -17.62
N ARG A 95 10.86 -3.10 -16.38
CA ARG A 95 10.79 -4.00 -15.23
C ARG A 95 9.33 -4.19 -14.81
N PHE A 96 9.04 -5.31 -14.15
CA PHE A 96 7.74 -5.60 -13.55
C PHE A 96 7.88 -5.81 -12.05
N ALA A 97 6.93 -5.27 -11.28
CA ALA A 97 6.72 -5.69 -9.90
C ALA A 97 5.25 -5.60 -9.51
N HIS A 98 4.84 -6.47 -8.59
CA HIS A 98 3.58 -6.41 -7.87
C HIS A 98 3.89 -6.24 -6.39
N LEU A 99 3.75 -5.01 -5.90
CA LEU A 99 3.86 -4.68 -4.48
C LEU A 99 2.56 -5.04 -3.76
N VAL A 100 2.66 -6.00 -2.84
CA VAL A 100 1.57 -6.38 -1.96
C VAL A 100 1.74 -5.65 -0.64
N VAL A 101 0.80 -4.78 -0.30
CA VAL A 101 0.79 -4.11 1.00
C VAL A 101 0.26 -5.08 2.06
N PRO A 102 1.04 -5.42 3.10
CA PRO A 102 0.54 -6.24 4.19
C PRO A 102 -0.57 -5.50 4.93
N GLU A 103 -1.61 -6.21 5.33
CA GLU A 103 -2.62 -5.68 6.23
C GLU A 103 -2.02 -5.38 7.58
N LYS A 104 -2.66 -4.45 8.28
CA LYS A 104 -2.22 -3.97 9.58
C LYS A 104 -2.13 -5.08 10.62
N GLN A 105 -2.99 -6.09 10.59
CA GLN A 105 -2.90 -7.28 11.44
C GLN A 105 -1.65 -8.12 11.19
N SER A 106 -1.12 -8.09 9.96
CA SER A 106 0.14 -8.77 9.66
C SER A 106 1.31 -8.03 10.31
N ILE A 107 1.28 -6.70 10.35
CA ILE A 107 2.36 -5.89 10.93
C ILE A 107 2.26 -5.89 12.46
N PHE A 108 1.06 -5.74 13.03
CA PHE A 108 0.77 -5.63 14.47
C PHE A 108 -0.20 -6.73 14.96
N PRO A 109 0.19 -8.01 14.90
CA PRO A 109 -0.70 -9.10 15.29
C PRO A 109 -1.10 -9.03 16.77
N GLU A 110 -0.23 -8.56 17.65
CA GLU A 110 -0.49 -8.41 19.09
C GLU A 110 -1.53 -7.33 19.41
N ALA A 111 -1.64 -6.29 18.58
CA ALA A 111 -2.68 -5.28 18.73
C ALA A 111 -4.07 -5.82 18.35
N ARG A 112 -4.14 -6.85 17.49
CA ARG A 112 -5.40 -7.52 17.15
C ARG A 112 -5.68 -8.74 18.04
N TRP A 113 -4.67 -9.54 18.35
CA TRP A 113 -4.74 -10.79 19.11
C TRP A 113 -3.68 -10.78 20.23
N PRO A 114 -3.91 -10.04 21.33
CA PRO A 114 -2.92 -9.86 22.40
C PRO A 114 -2.53 -11.17 23.11
N ASN A 115 -3.45 -12.15 23.14
CA ASN A 115 -3.22 -13.47 23.71
C ASN A 115 -2.69 -14.49 22.67
N GLY A 116 -2.28 -14.01 21.50
CA GLY A 116 -1.96 -14.85 20.35
C GLY A 116 -3.21 -15.40 19.64
N VAL A 117 -2.99 -16.00 18.48
CA VAL A 117 -4.04 -16.64 17.69
C VAL A 117 -3.50 -17.88 16.98
N ALA A 118 -4.33 -18.91 16.86
CA ALA A 118 -3.95 -20.13 16.14
C ALA A 118 -4.03 -19.91 14.63
N VAL A 119 -2.88 -19.97 13.96
CA VAL A 119 -2.79 -20.00 12.50
C VAL A 119 -2.73 -21.46 12.06
N VAL A 120 -3.70 -21.90 11.26
CA VAL A 120 -3.88 -23.32 10.88
C VAL A 120 -3.36 -23.66 9.49
N GLY A 121 -2.82 -22.69 8.76
CA GLY A 121 -2.26 -22.91 7.43
C GLY A 121 -1.60 -21.67 6.83
N GLU A 122 -0.99 -21.85 5.66
CA GLU A 122 -0.42 -20.75 4.88
C GLU A 122 -1.51 -19.84 4.33
N ARG A 123 -1.26 -18.54 4.42
CA ARG A 123 -2.12 -17.48 3.87
C ARG A 123 -1.93 -17.37 2.36
N PRO A 124 -2.91 -16.85 1.59
CA PRO A 124 -2.80 -16.68 0.13
C PRO A 124 -1.49 -16.02 -0.33
N VAL A 125 -1.05 -14.94 0.32
CA VAL A 125 0.21 -14.26 -0.03
C VAL A 125 1.44 -15.17 0.12
N GLN A 126 1.46 -16.05 1.13
CA GLN A 126 2.57 -16.97 1.36
C GLN A 126 2.59 -18.06 0.29
N GLN A 127 1.41 -18.59 -0.08
CA GLN A 127 1.27 -19.54 -1.18
C GLN A 127 1.75 -18.91 -2.51
N LEU A 128 1.44 -17.63 -2.76
CA LEU A 128 1.90 -16.92 -3.95
C LEU A 128 3.39 -16.59 -3.91
N MET A 129 3.95 -16.20 -2.77
CA MET A 129 5.40 -15.98 -2.65
C MET A 129 6.20 -17.25 -3.00
N ALA A 130 5.68 -18.43 -2.65
CA ALA A 130 6.28 -19.70 -3.04
C ALA A 130 6.08 -20.02 -4.54
N ALA A 131 4.89 -19.76 -5.08
CA ALA A 131 4.51 -20.14 -6.45
C ALA A 131 4.99 -19.18 -7.55
N VAL A 132 5.08 -17.87 -7.25
CA VAL A 132 5.47 -16.79 -8.16
C VAL A 132 6.49 -15.84 -7.51
N PRO A 133 7.67 -16.35 -7.11
CA PRO A 133 8.66 -15.54 -6.40
C PRO A 133 9.23 -14.40 -7.26
N GLN A 134 9.08 -14.46 -8.59
CA GLN A 134 9.53 -13.40 -9.48
C GLN A 134 8.43 -12.35 -9.66
N GLY A 135 8.76 -11.08 -9.44
CA GLY A 135 7.83 -9.96 -9.60
C GLY A 135 6.99 -9.66 -8.37
N LEU A 136 6.70 -10.61 -7.48
CA LEU A 136 5.97 -10.33 -6.23
C LEU A 136 6.90 -9.71 -5.17
N VAL A 137 6.45 -8.62 -4.54
CA VAL A 137 7.15 -7.97 -3.42
C VAL A 137 6.20 -7.87 -2.23
N TYR A 138 6.59 -8.45 -1.11
CA TYR A 138 5.83 -8.42 0.13
C TYR A 138 6.72 -7.92 1.29
N PRO A 139 6.61 -6.65 1.70
CA PRO A 139 7.56 -6.00 2.61
C PRO A 139 7.29 -6.29 4.09
N LEU A 140 6.59 -7.39 4.44
CA LEU A 140 6.15 -7.64 5.82
C LEU A 140 7.32 -7.72 6.81
N GLU A 141 8.39 -8.44 6.47
CA GLU A 141 9.54 -8.59 7.36
C GLU A 141 10.21 -7.24 7.63
N GLN A 142 10.38 -6.42 6.60
CA GLN A 142 10.94 -5.08 6.75
C GLN A 142 10.03 -4.17 7.58
N LEU A 143 8.72 -4.21 7.35
CA LEU A 143 7.78 -3.42 8.14
C LEU A 143 7.78 -3.83 9.62
N ARG A 144 7.81 -5.14 9.92
CA ARG A 144 7.95 -5.63 11.30
C ARG A 144 9.28 -5.24 11.94
N ALA A 145 10.37 -5.26 11.17
CA ALA A 145 11.69 -4.90 11.66
C ALA A 145 11.81 -3.40 12.00
N GLU A 146 11.04 -2.54 11.35
CA GLU A 146 11.10 -1.08 11.53
C GLU A 146 9.98 -0.53 12.43
N SER A 147 8.97 -1.35 12.79
CA SER A 147 7.79 -0.92 13.56
C SER A 147 8.09 -0.49 15.00
N TRP A 148 9.30 -0.74 15.50
CA TRP A 148 9.75 -0.19 16.79
C TRP A 148 10.07 1.31 16.72
N ARG A 149 10.36 1.85 15.52
CA ARG A 149 10.71 3.27 15.32
C ARG A 149 9.46 4.15 15.23
N ALA A 150 8.40 3.65 14.58
CA ALA A 150 7.12 4.31 14.39
C ALA A 150 6.01 3.27 14.13
N GLU A 151 4.74 3.66 14.23
CA GLU A 151 3.60 2.74 14.09
C GLU A 151 3.37 2.21 12.67
N LEU A 152 3.99 2.78 11.63
CA LEU A 152 3.91 2.37 10.20
C LEU A 152 2.50 2.25 9.59
N ALA A 153 1.44 2.34 10.37
CA ALA A 153 0.05 2.33 9.99
C ALA A 153 -0.76 3.14 10.98
N PHE A 154 -1.85 3.72 10.50
CA PHE A 154 -2.75 4.50 11.33
C PHE A 154 -3.58 3.60 12.22
N ARG A 155 -3.85 3.99 13.47
CA ARG A 155 -4.69 3.18 14.38
C ARG A 155 -6.15 3.11 13.92
N GLY A 156 -6.74 4.26 13.59
CA GLY A 156 -8.15 4.37 13.18
C GLY A 156 -8.41 4.27 11.68
N ASN A 157 -7.37 4.05 10.85
CA ASN A 157 -7.50 3.96 9.40
C ASN A 157 -6.93 2.63 8.87
N SER A 158 -7.42 2.14 7.73
CA SER A 158 -7.00 0.87 7.14
C SER A 158 -5.62 0.88 6.50
N HIS A 159 -5.08 2.06 6.20
CA HIS A 159 -3.84 2.22 5.46
C HIS A 159 -2.59 2.26 6.34
N TRP A 160 -1.44 1.98 5.72
CA TRP A 160 -0.15 2.37 6.26
C TRP A 160 -0.02 3.91 6.35
N CYS A 161 0.87 4.40 7.20
CA CYS A 161 1.23 5.82 7.24
C CYS A 161 2.42 6.10 6.31
N ALA A 162 2.92 7.34 6.31
CA ALA A 162 3.99 7.75 5.39
C ALA A 162 5.27 6.93 5.59
N SER A 163 5.58 6.51 6.82
CA SER A 163 6.73 5.64 7.08
C SER A 163 6.52 4.20 6.59
N GLY A 164 5.33 3.63 6.77
CA GLY A 164 5.01 2.32 6.20
C GLY A 164 5.11 2.33 4.68
N SER A 165 4.60 3.39 4.04
CA SER A 165 4.78 3.64 2.61
C SER A 165 6.25 3.73 2.21
N TRP A 166 7.07 4.44 2.98
CA TRP A 166 8.51 4.54 2.74
C TRP A 166 9.22 3.19 2.81
N PHE A 167 8.97 2.39 3.84
CA PHE A 167 9.61 1.08 3.98
C PHE A 167 9.11 0.09 2.94
N GLY A 168 7.83 0.15 2.55
CA GLY A 168 7.32 -0.59 1.41
C GLY A 168 7.98 -0.20 0.09
N PHE A 169 8.18 1.10 -0.13
CA PHE A 169 8.91 1.63 -1.28
C PHE A 169 10.38 1.18 -1.27
N ALA A 170 11.07 1.26 -0.13
CA ALA A 170 12.47 0.84 -0.01
C ALA A 170 12.63 -0.66 -0.32
N ALA A 171 11.74 -1.52 0.20
CA ALA A 171 11.70 -2.94 -0.12
C ALA A 171 11.51 -3.19 -1.62
N LEU A 172 10.54 -2.50 -2.22
CA LEU A 172 10.23 -2.59 -3.65
C LEU A 172 11.43 -2.17 -4.49
N MET A 173 12.02 -1.03 -4.20
CA MET A 173 13.15 -0.49 -4.95
C MET A 173 14.40 -1.36 -4.81
N ALA A 174 14.68 -1.93 -3.63
CA ALA A 174 15.77 -2.88 -3.44
C ALA A 174 15.60 -4.14 -4.30
N ARG A 175 14.36 -4.57 -4.56
CA ARG A 175 14.06 -5.70 -5.44
C ARG A 175 14.14 -5.34 -6.92
N VAL A 176 13.61 -4.19 -7.30
CA VAL A 176 13.47 -3.77 -8.70
C VAL A 176 14.75 -3.16 -9.23
N TRP A 177 15.46 -2.36 -8.44
CA TRP A 177 16.69 -1.66 -8.81
C TRP A 177 17.70 -1.67 -7.65
N PRO A 178 18.26 -2.84 -7.29
CA PRO A 178 19.24 -2.95 -6.20
C PRO A 178 20.50 -2.09 -6.42
N GLU A 179 20.78 -1.72 -7.66
CA GLU A 179 21.91 -0.86 -8.03
C GLU A 179 21.65 0.64 -7.79
N ARG A 180 20.39 1.04 -7.55
CA ARG A 180 20.00 2.44 -7.37
C ARG A 180 19.97 2.83 -5.91
N ARG A 181 20.13 4.13 -5.67
CA ARG A 181 20.08 4.72 -4.34
C ARG A 181 18.88 5.64 -4.21
N PHE A 182 18.06 5.38 -3.21
CA PHE A 182 16.89 6.20 -2.90
C PHE A 182 17.15 6.92 -1.58
N ASP A 183 17.59 8.17 -1.67
CA ASP A 183 17.90 8.99 -0.49
C ASP A 183 16.62 9.66 0.03
N PHE A 184 16.31 9.46 1.31
CA PHE A 184 15.12 10.01 1.95
C PHE A 184 15.06 11.55 1.92
N THR A 185 16.21 12.22 1.70
CA THR A 185 16.26 13.67 1.47
C THR A 185 15.44 14.14 0.27
N HIS A 186 15.12 13.27 -0.68
CA HIS A 186 14.23 13.62 -1.79
C HIS A 186 12.74 13.56 -1.44
N VAL A 187 12.34 12.96 -0.32
CA VAL A 187 10.93 12.76 0.02
C VAL A 187 10.31 14.08 0.48
N PRO A 188 9.29 14.62 -0.21
CA PRO A 188 8.60 15.84 0.22
C PRO A 188 7.66 15.50 1.38
N LEU A 189 7.91 16.09 2.55
CA LEU A 189 7.08 15.89 3.75
C LEU A 189 6.30 17.16 4.06
N GLY A 190 5.07 16.99 4.52
CA GLY A 190 4.19 18.08 4.96
C GLY A 190 3.24 17.59 6.03
N ARG A 191 2.54 18.52 6.68
CA ARG A 191 1.44 18.18 7.60
C ARG A 191 0.12 18.13 6.86
N ALA A 192 -0.68 17.12 7.19
CA ALA A 192 -2.03 16.97 6.67
C ALA A 192 -2.98 16.49 7.77
N TRP A 193 -4.28 16.57 7.48
CA TRP A 193 -5.34 16.01 8.29
C TRP A 193 -5.99 14.89 7.51
N TRP A 194 -5.97 13.68 8.07
CA TRP A 194 -6.42 12.48 7.39
C TRP A 194 -7.62 11.88 8.08
N ARG A 195 -8.58 11.45 7.27
CA ARG A 195 -9.85 10.91 7.73
C ARG A 195 -9.68 9.44 8.15
N HIS A 196 -10.30 9.05 9.26
CA HIS A 196 -10.27 7.67 9.76
C HIS A 196 -11.34 6.79 9.11
N ASP A 197 -11.03 6.09 8.02
CA ASP A 197 -12.01 5.26 7.30
C ASP A 197 -12.59 4.10 8.14
N LEU A 198 -11.79 3.49 9.04
CA LEU A 198 -12.26 2.41 9.91
C LEU A 198 -13.00 2.93 11.14
N LEU A 199 -12.56 4.02 11.76
CA LEU A 199 -13.26 4.58 12.92
C LEU A 199 -14.69 5.02 12.57
N LEU A 200 -14.89 5.54 11.36
CA LEU A 200 -16.21 5.93 10.83
C LEU A 200 -17.18 4.78 10.62
N LYS A 201 -16.72 3.53 10.78
CA LYS A 201 -17.60 2.36 10.82
C LYS A 201 -18.35 2.22 12.15
N TYR A 202 -17.95 3.00 13.15
CA TYR A 202 -18.54 2.97 14.49
C TYR A 202 -19.17 4.29 14.94
N ILE A 203 -18.77 5.41 14.33
CA ILE A 203 -19.26 6.75 14.66
C ILE A 203 -19.74 7.49 13.43
N ASP A 204 -20.76 8.32 13.62
CA ASP A 204 -21.28 9.20 12.59
C ASP A 204 -20.46 10.50 12.45
N GLU A 205 -19.68 10.86 13.47
CA GLU A 205 -18.84 12.07 13.48
C GLU A 205 -17.56 11.88 12.66
N VAL A 206 -17.28 12.84 11.77
CA VAL A 206 -16.06 12.82 10.96
C VAL A 206 -14.84 13.06 11.85
N CYS A 207 -14.04 12.01 12.03
CA CYS A 207 -12.78 12.09 12.75
C CYS A 207 -11.60 12.21 11.79
N HIS A 208 -10.67 13.11 12.11
CA HIS A 208 -9.38 13.23 11.44
C HIS A 208 -8.23 13.11 12.42
N GLU A 209 -7.08 12.61 11.98
CA GLU A 209 -5.80 12.66 12.67
C GLU A 209 -4.82 13.61 11.99
N SER A 210 -3.97 14.26 12.78
CA SER A 210 -2.87 15.08 12.27
C SER A 210 -1.71 14.16 11.90
N VAL A 211 -1.29 14.17 10.64
CA VAL A 211 -0.28 13.25 10.13
C VAL A 211 0.86 13.99 9.45
N ILE A 212 1.98 13.31 9.28
CA ILE A 212 2.96 13.66 8.26
C ILE A 212 2.56 12.92 6.98
N SER A 213 2.42 13.66 5.88
CA SER A 213 2.09 13.12 4.57
C SER A 213 3.21 13.35 3.58
N ILE A 214 3.33 12.42 2.63
CA ILE A 214 4.17 12.61 1.44
C ILE A 214 3.44 13.60 0.53
N THR A 215 4.02 14.79 0.39
CA THR A 215 3.33 15.92 -0.22
C THR A 215 3.58 15.99 -1.72
N ARG A 216 2.51 16.12 -2.48
CA ARG A 216 2.58 16.35 -3.93
C ARG A 216 3.36 17.62 -4.23
N ARG A 217 4.44 17.52 -5.02
CA ARG A 217 5.32 18.66 -5.36
C ARG A 217 4.67 19.67 -6.30
N ALA A 218 3.86 19.19 -7.24
CA ALA A 218 3.19 20.00 -8.25
C ALA A 218 1.86 19.34 -8.65
N PRO A 219 0.88 20.13 -9.14
CA PRO A 219 -0.35 19.58 -9.70
C PRO A 219 -0.08 18.54 -10.80
N PRO A 220 -0.95 17.53 -10.97
CA PRO A 220 -0.82 16.60 -12.09
C PRO A 220 -0.84 17.34 -13.43
N VAL A 221 0.02 16.91 -14.35
CA VAL A 221 0.02 17.41 -15.74
C VAL A 221 -1.15 16.84 -16.55
N TYR A 222 -1.75 15.75 -16.04
CA TYR A 222 -2.98 15.16 -16.51
C TYR A 222 -3.76 14.60 -15.33
N ASP A 223 -5.08 14.76 -15.32
CA ASP A 223 -6.00 14.16 -14.37
C ASP A 223 -7.37 14.00 -15.06
N ASN A 224 -7.87 12.76 -15.18
CA ASN A 224 -9.19 12.52 -15.76
C ASN A 224 -10.34 12.88 -14.81
N ARG A 225 -10.03 13.16 -13.54
CA ARG A 225 -10.95 13.60 -12.49
C ARG A 225 -12.14 12.66 -12.30
N LEU A 226 -12.01 11.38 -12.65
CA LEU A 226 -13.12 10.41 -12.61
C LEU A 226 -13.69 10.32 -11.20
N LEU A 227 -12.83 10.16 -10.20
CA LEU A 227 -13.25 10.06 -8.80
C LEU A 227 -13.96 11.34 -8.34
N ALA A 228 -13.40 12.50 -8.68
CA ALA A 228 -13.96 13.79 -8.28
C ALA A 228 -15.31 14.11 -8.95
N THR A 229 -15.57 13.57 -10.14
CA THR A 229 -16.77 13.88 -10.93
C THR A 229 -17.87 12.82 -10.84
N THR A 230 -17.50 11.56 -10.57
CA THR A 230 -18.45 10.43 -10.57
C THR A 230 -18.48 9.65 -9.26
N GLY A 231 -17.48 9.83 -8.39
CA GLY A 231 -17.27 8.96 -7.23
C GLY A 231 -16.69 7.59 -7.58
N GLY A 232 -16.45 7.30 -8.87
CA GLY A 232 -15.88 6.05 -9.35
C GLY A 232 -14.37 6.00 -9.16
N HIS A 233 -13.88 4.94 -8.51
CA HIS A 233 -12.46 4.69 -8.34
C HIS A 233 -11.82 4.09 -9.59
N VAL A 234 -12.36 2.98 -10.09
CA VAL A 234 -11.73 2.20 -11.17
C VAL A 234 -11.65 3.01 -12.46
N GLY A 235 -10.45 3.14 -13.02
CA GLY A 235 -10.15 3.96 -14.19
C GLY A 235 -9.77 5.41 -13.86
N ASN A 236 -9.79 5.82 -12.59
CA ASN A 236 -9.25 7.12 -12.18
C ASN A 236 -7.76 7.17 -12.51
N HIS A 237 -7.31 8.25 -13.15
CA HIS A 237 -5.98 8.32 -13.74
C HIS A 237 -5.43 9.73 -13.70
N PHE A 238 -4.23 9.87 -13.14
CA PHE A 238 -3.46 11.11 -13.19
C PHE A 238 -1.99 10.85 -13.53
N VAL A 239 -1.30 11.89 -14.00
CA VAL A 239 0.14 11.87 -14.31
C VAL A 239 0.85 12.97 -13.55
N LEU A 240 1.89 12.60 -12.81
CA LEU A 240 2.80 13.51 -12.14
C LEU A 240 4.08 13.62 -12.95
N GLN A 241 4.63 14.83 -12.99
CA GLN A 241 5.93 15.10 -13.61
C GLN A 241 6.85 15.80 -12.61
N ASN A 242 8.08 15.33 -12.51
CA ASN A 242 9.11 15.94 -11.67
C ASN A 242 10.43 16.05 -12.43
N PRO A 243 10.70 17.18 -13.12
CA PRO A 243 11.95 17.38 -13.84
C PRO A 243 13.20 17.33 -12.94
N ALA A 244 13.05 17.59 -11.64
CA ALA A 244 14.15 17.55 -10.67
C ALA A 244 14.36 16.16 -10.03
N ALA A 245 13.63 15.14 -10.48
CA ALA A 245 13.79 13.78 -9.99
C ALA A 245 15.19 13.22 -10.30
N PRO A 246 15.81 12.45 -9.39
CA PRO A 246 17.12 11.82 -9.63
C PRO A 246 17.10 10.80 -10.78
N TYR A 247 15.93 10.19 -11.05
CA TYR A 247 15.72 9.26 -12.15
C TYR A 247 14.67 9.86 -13.10
N GLN A 248 14.97 9.96 -14.40
CA GLN A 248 14.12 10.67 -15.37
C GLN A 248 13.11 9.75 -16.09
N GLU A 249 13.11 8.47 -15.75
CA GLU A 249 12.27 7.45 -16.34
C GLU A 249 10.79 7.59 -15.95
N ALA A 250 9.93 6.97 -16.76
CA ALA A 250 8.50 6.84 -16.48
C ALA A 250 8.18 5.56 -15.70
N VAL A 251 7.36 5.70 -14.65
CA VAL A 251 6.76 4.58 -13.91
C VAL A 251 5.26 4.59 -14.13
N VAL A 252 4.68 3.44 -14.46
CA VAL A 252 3.23 3.27 -14.52
C VAL A 252 2.79 2.39 -13.36
N LEU A 253 1.95 2.95 -12.49
CA LEU A 253 1.43 2.34 -11.28
C LEU A 253 -0.07 2.03 -11.45
N PHE A 254 -0.42 0.75 -11.47
CA PHE A 254 -1.78 0.25 -11.36
C PHE A 254 -2.05 -0.09 -9.90
N GLY A 255 -2.84 0.73 -9.20
CA GLY A 255 -2.96 0.65 -7.75
C GLY A 255 -4.38 0.83 -7.21
N ASP A 256 -4.46 0.89 -5.88
CA ASP A 256 -5.69 1.19 -5.13
C ASP A 256 -5.50 2.43 -4.24
N SER A 257 -6.29 2.55 -3.17
CA SER A 257 -6.23 3.66 -2.22
C SER A 257 -4.88 3.78 -1.51
N TYR A 258 -4.12 2.69 -1.34
CA TYR A 258 -2.75 2.75 -0.83
C TYR A 258 -1.78 3.38 -1.82
N SER A 259 -2.17 3.55 -3.07
CA SER A 259 -1.40 4.30 -4.07
C SER A 259 -1.87 5.73 -4.24
N TYR A 260 -3.18 5.93 -4.14
CA TYR A 260 -3.85 7.20 -4.38
C TYR A 260 -3.85 8.12 -3.15
N ASP A 261 -4.43 7.68 -2.02
CA ASP A 261 -4.73 8.53 -0.87
C ASP A 261 -3.47 8.80 -0.04
N ILE A 262 -2.63 7.78 0.10
CA ILE A 262 -1.50 7.83 1.03
C ILE A 262 -0.22 8.43 0.47
N GLY A 263 -0.26 8.83 -0.80
CA GLY A 263 0.85 9.46 -1.49
C GLY A 263 1.95 8.49 -1.93
N PHE A 264 1.66 7.20 -2.16
CA PHE A 264 2.68 6.29 -2.73
C PHE A 264 3.04 6.69 -4.18
N ALA A 265 2.05 7.14 -4.97
CA ALA A 265 2.31 7.73 -6.28
C ALA A 265 3.18 9.00 -6.16
N ASP A 266 2.92 9.83 -5.15
CA ASP A 266 3.71 11.03 -4.84
C ASP A 266 5.13 10.70 -4.36
N LEU A 267 5.28 9.60 -3.61
CA LEU A 267 6.58 9.07 -3.20
C LEU A 267 7.40 8.61 -4.40
N LEU A 268 6.80 7.85 -5.32
CA LEU A 268 7.44 7.51 -6.59
C LEU A 268 7.85 8.79 -7.34
N ALA A 269 6.98 9.80 -7.39
CA ALA A 269 7.26 11.05 -8.09
C ALA A 269 8.37 11.88 -7.43
N ALA A 270 8.75 11.59 -6.18
CA ALA A 270 9.93 12.17 -5.56
C ALA A 270 11.23 11.67 -6.22
N PHE A 271 11.23 10.48 -6.80
CA PHE A 271 12.40 9.81 -7.36
C PHE A 271 12.38 9.65 -8.87
N PHE A 272 11.20 9.61 -9.50
CA PHE A 272 11.02 9.38 -10.93
C PHE A 272 10.45 10.60 -11.66
N GLY A 273 10.93 10.84 -12.89
CA GLY A 273 10.61 12.00 -13.70
C GLY A 273 9.15 12.03 -14.15
N GLN A 274 8.54 10.86 -14.35
CA GLN A 274 7.12 10.73 -14.66
C GLN A 274 6.51 9.56 -13.89
N VAL A 275 5.36 9.79 -13.26
CA VAL A 275 4.58 8.75 -12.58
C VAL A 275 3.14 8.81 -13.06
N HIS A 276 2.68 7.71 -13.65
CA HIS A 276 1.34 7.55 -14.16
C HIS A 276 0.59 6.65 -13.19
N PHE A 277 -0.37 7.19 -12.44
CA PHE A 277 -1.21 6.40 -11.56
C PHE A 277 -2.51 6.05 -12.29
N VAL A 278 -2.88 4.77 -12.29
CA VAL A 278 -4.17 4.28 -12.76
C VAL A 278 -4.79 3.45 -11.65
N TRP A 279 -5.98 3.81 -11.19
CA TRP A 279 -6.71 3.00 -10.22
C TRP A 279 -7.31 1.78 -10.91
N ASN A 280 -6.59 0.66 -10.91
CA ASN A 280 -7.02 -0.57 -11.55
C ASN A 280 -6.19 -1.77 -11.08
N THR A 281 -6.75 -2.97 -11.18
CA THR A 281 -6.03 -4.24 -11.02
C THR A 281 -5.62 -4.87 -12.36
N MET A 282 -6.27 -4.44 -13.45
CA MET A 282 -5.90 -4.74 -14.83
C MET A 282 -4.73 -3.87 -15.29
N VAL A 283 -3.74 -4.49 -15.94
CA VAL A 283 -2.59 -3.80 -16.53
C VAL A 283 -2.84 -3.53 -18.02
N ASP A 284 -2.68 -2.27 -18.43
CA ASP A 284 -2.68 -1.86 -19.83
C ASP A 284 -1.25 -1.70 -20.36
N PHE A 285 -0.70 -2.77 -20.94
CA PHE A 285 0.66 -2.77 -21.48
C PHE A 285 0.79 -1.92 -22.76
N ARG A 286 -0.31 -1.68 -23.50
CA ARG A 286 -0.29 -0.76 -24.65
C ARG A 286 -0.07 0.66 -24.16
N TYR A 287 -0.74 1.03 -23.06
CA TYR A 287 -0.48 2.31 -22.39
C TYR A 287 0.96 2.39 -21.87
N CYS A 288 1.44 1.37 -21.15
CA CYS A 288 2.83 1.32 -20.67
C CYS A 288 3.85 1.48 -21.80
N GLN A 289 3.63 0.81 -22.93
CA GLN A 289 4.48 0.94 -24.13
C GLN A 289 4.44 2.36 -24.70
N SER A 290 3.25 2.96 -24.81
CA SER A 290 3.08 4.29 -25.37
C SER A 290 3.82 5.38 -24.60
N VAL A 291 3.92 5.24 -23.27
CA VAL A 291 4.64 6.17 -22.39
C VAL A 291 6.09 5.76 -22.12
N LYS A 292 6.57 4.69 -22.77
CA LYS A 292 7.92 4.13 -22.58
C LYS A 292 8.24 3.84 -21.11
N ALA A 293 7.30 3.19 -20.41
CA ALA A 293 7.45 2.83 -19.02
C ALA A 293 8.75 2.05 -18.80
N SER A 294 9.55 2.45 -17.80
CA SER A 294 10.72 1.67 -17.36
C SER A 294 10.38 0.73 -16.20
N LEU A 295 9.26 0.98 -15.51
CA LEU A 295 8.68 0.10 -14.52
C LEU A 295 7.16 0.07 -14.71
N VAL A 296 6.62 -1.14 -14.82
CA VAL A 296 5.20 -1.44 -14.67
C VAL A 296 5.00 -1.99 -13.26
N LEU A 297 4.31 -1.24 -12.43
CA LEU A 297 4.07 -1.56 -11.03
C LEU A 297 2.59 -1.83 -10.80
N VAL A 298 2.28 -2.97 -10.21
CA VAL A 298 0.97 -3.24 -9.64
C VAL A 298 1.09 -3.09 -8.13
N GLN A 299 0.13 -2.41 -7.49
CA GLN A 299 0.03 -2.35 -6.03
C GLN A 299 -1.36 -2.79 -5.60
N SER A 300 -1.42 -3.68 -4.61
CA SER A 300 -2.68 -4.07 -3.99
C SER A 300 -2.49 -4.40 -2.51
N ALA A 301 -3.52 -4.25 -1.70
CA ALA A 301 -3.55 -4.86 -0.37
C ALA A 301 -3.53 -6.40 -0.45
N GLU A 302 -2.92 -7.08 0.53
CA GLU A 302 -2.80 -8.55 0.52
C GLU A 302 -4.16 -9.26 0.54
N ARG A 303 -5.18 -8.65 1.14
CA ARG A 303 -6.55 -9.21 1.19
C ARG A 303 -7.16 -9.46 -0.19
N TYR A 304 -6.66 -8.82 -1.24
CA TYR A 304 -7.16 -8.97 -2.62
C TYR A 304 -6.54 -10.15 -3.37
N LEU A 305 -5.56 -10.86 -2.80
CA LEU A 305 -4.85 -11.96 -3.47
C LEU A 305 -5.66 -13.26 -3.56
N VAL A 306 -6.85 -13.30 -2.96
CA VAL A 306 -7.75 -14.47 -2.97
C VAL A 306 -8.26 -14.85 -4.36
N ARG A 307 -8.19 -13.94 -5.34
CA ARG A 307 -8.59 -14.20 -6.72
C ARG A 307 -7.71 -13.39 -7.69
N PRO A 308 -7.19 -13.99 -8.77
CA PRO A 308 -6.53 -13.24 -9.82
C PRO A 308 -7.54 -12.42 -10.64
N HIS A 309 -7.08 -11.30 -11.21
CA HIS A 309 -7.80 -10.56 -12.24
C HIS A 309 -7.15 -10.86 -13.61
N PRO A 310 -7.76 -11.68 -14.48
CA PRO A 310 -7.03 -12.28 -15.61
C PRO A 310 -6.95 -11.42 -16.88
N LEU A 311 -7.66 -10.29 -16.96
CA LEU A 311 -7.92 -9.57 -18.22
C LEU A 311 -6.96 -8.39 -18.44
N ASP A 312 -5.66 -8.64 -18.59
CA ASP A 312 -4.70 -7.58 -18.96
C ASP A 312 -4.74 -7.25 -20.47
N LEU A 313 -4.45 -6.00 -20.85
CA LEU A 313 -4.37 -5.56 -22.24
C LEU A 313 -2.92 -5.68 -22.73
N MET A 314 -2.65 -6.68 -23.56
CA MET A 314 -1.30 -7.02 -24.04
C MET A 314 -0.75 -5.99 -25.04
N PRO A 315 0.59 -5.84 -25.15
CA PRO A 315 1.19 -5.01 -26.19
C PRO A 315 0.84 -5.53 -27.59
N LEU A 316 0.92 -4.65 -28.59
CA LEU A 316 0.73 -4.99 -30.00
C LEU A 316 1.92 -5.76 -30.57
#